data_AF-A0A1F9PC79-F1
#
_entry.id   AF-A0A1F9PC79-F1
#
_cell.length_a   1.000
_cell.length_b   1.000
_cell.length_c   1.000
_cell.angle_alpha   90.00
_cell.angle_beta   90.00
_cell.angle_gamma   90.00
#
_symmetry.space_group_name_H-M   'P 1'
#
loop_
_entity.id
_entity.type
_entity.pdbx_description
1 polymer ?
#
loop_
_entity_poly.entity_id
_entity_poly.type
_entity_poly.pdbx_seq_one_letter_code
_entity_poly.pdbx_strand_id
1 'polypeptide(L)'
;MEETRTKLKRIKIDSIYGKKKHFNAADRIERWHYWLGIPLVLINIITGSVLCYVITDGQTSWIKFIPLFLSLIATVLSGLQTFFNFQKKVEGHRRIGNKYLFVMKKCDRLEGYIVDGIIEKNSIAEEVEIIAAEANSINQEAESFPTSKKDYDIARQGVLKGEESYSEKDLEL
;
A
#
# COMPACT_ATOMS: atom_id res chain seq x y z
N MET A 1 26.16 11.02 22.72
CA MET A 1 25.20 9.90 22.75
C MET A 1 23.76 10.38 22.65
N GLU A 2 23.39 11.46 23.34
CA GLU A 2 22.02 12.01 23.30
C GLU A 2 21.57 12.45 21.90
N GLU A 3 22.44 13.15 21.16
CA GLU A 3 22.22 13.51 19.75
C GLU A 3 22.03 12.29 18.83
N THR A 4 22.85 11.25 18.99
CA THR A 4 22.76 10.01 18.21
C THR A 4 21.45 9.27 18.45
N ARG A 5 21.01 9.17 19.70
CA ARG A 5 19.70 8.59 20.04
C ARG A 5 18.55 9.42 19.47
N THR A 6 18.67 10.76 19.45
CA THR A 6 17.67 11.64 18.85
C THR A 6 17.56 11.42 17.34
N LYS A 7 18.68 11.27 16.63
CA LYS A 7 18.69 10.93 15.20
C LYS A 7 18.00 9.57 14.93
N LEU A 8 18.32 8.54 15.72
CA LEU A 8 17.69 7.23 15.61
C LEU A 8 16.17 7.31 15.80
N LYS A 9 15.70 8.07 16.79
CA LYS A 9 14.27 8.30 17.02
C LYS A 9 13.59 9.01 15.84
N ARG A 10 14.24 10.00 15.22
CA ARG A 10 13.70 10.65 14.02
C ARG A 10 13.55 9.67 12.87
N ILE A 11 14.57 8.85 12.59
CA ILE A 11 14.51 7.82 11.53
C ILE A 11 13.38 6.82 11.80
N LYS A 12 13.23 6.38 13.05
CA LYS A 12 12.13 5.49 13.47
C LYS A 12 10.76 6.13 13.20
N ILE A 13 10.57 7.38 13.61
CA ILE A 13 9.31 8.12 13.40
C ILE A 13 9.03 8.28 11.91
N ASP A 14 9.99 8.73 11.12
CA ASP A 14 9.83 8.90 9.66
C ASP A 14 9.49 7.57 8.98
N SER A 15 10.09 6.47 9.44
CA SER A 15 9.79 5.12 8.96
C SER A 15 8.38 4.66 9.34
N ILE A 16 7.88 4.99 10.54
CA ILE A 16 6.50 4.71 10.94
C ILE A 16 5.50 5.40 9.99
N TYR A 17 5.69 6.70 9.77
CA TYR A 17 4.85 7.47 8.85
C TYR A 17 4.98 6.98 7.40
N GLY A 18 6.20 6.67 6.96
CA GLY A 18 6.51 6.10 5.66
C GLY A 18 5.79 4.77 5.44
N LYS A 19 5.89 3.85 6.39
CA LYS A 19 5.19 2.56 6.36
C LYS A 19 3.67 2.76 6.19
N LYS A 20 3.04 3.49 7.11
CA LYS A 20 1.59 3.64 7.14
C LYS A 20 1.03 4.34 5.90
N LYS A 21 1.65 5.44 5.44
CA LYS A 21 1.17 6.14 4.24
C LYS A 21 1.21 5.26 3.00
N HIS A 22 2.22 4.39 2.88
CA HIS A 22 2.31 3.45 1.75
C HIS A 22 1.27 2.33 1.85
N PHE A 23 0.98 1.78 3.04
CA PHE A 23 -0.12 0.82 3.19
C PHE A 23 -1.49 1.45 2.89
N ASN A 24 -1.76 2.65 3.41
CA ASN A 24 -2.99 3.38 3.10
C ASN A 24 -3.16 3.64 1.59
N ALA A 25 -2.06 3.99 0.90
CA ALA A 25 -2.05 4.16 -0.54
C ALA A 25 -2.33 2.84 -1.28
N ALA A 26 -1.75 1.73 -0.83
CA ALA A 26 -2.02 0.41 -1.38
C ALA A 26 -3.51 0.05 -1.26
N ASP A 27 -4.10 0.19 -0.08
CA ASP A 27 -5.51 -0.16 0.17
C ASP A 27 -6.48 0.74 -0.60
N ARG A 28 -6.13 2.02 -0.80
CA ARG A 28 -6.88 2.89 -1.71
C ARG A 28 -6.84 2.38 -3.14
N ILE A 29 -5.66 2.04 -3.67
CA ILE A 29 -5.49 1.59 -5.05
C ILE A 29 -6.17 0.23 -5.27
N GLU A 30 -6.11 -0.66 -4.28
CA GLU A 30 -6.80 -1.93 -4.29
C GLU A 30 -8.33 -1.77 -4.33
N ARG A 31 -8.89 -0.80 -3.61
CA ARG A 31 -10.32 -0.46 -3.73
C ARG A 31 -10.69 -0.03 -5.15
N TRP A 32 -9.86 0.76 -5.82
CA TRP A 32 -10.09 1.12 -7.23
C TRP A 32 -10.01 -0.09 -8.16
N HIS A 33 -9.11 -1.02 -7.90
CA HIS A 33 -9.01 -2.26 -8.64
C HIS A 33 -10.32 -3.06 -8.56
N TYR A 34 -10.87 -3.25 -7.37
CA TYR A 34 -12.14 -3.95 -7.20
C TYR A 34 -13.33 -3.18 -7.77
N TRP A 35 -13.32 -1.85 -7.62
CA TRP A 35 -14.39 -1.00 -8.15
C TRP A 35 -14.50 -1.02 -9.67
N LEU A 36 -13.40 -1.28 -10.39
CA LEU A 36 -13.41 -1.48 -11.84
C LEU A 36 -13.59 -2.95 -12.23
N GLY A 37 -12.92 -3.86 -11.53
CA GLY A 37 -12.91 -5.28 -11.86
C GLY A 37 -14.26 -5.97 -11.64
N ILE A 38 -14.95 -5.68 -10.53
CA ILE A 38 -16.23 -6.33 -10.22
C ILE A 38 -17.31 -5.96 -11.26
N PRO A 39 -17.55 -4.67 -11.59
CA PRO A 39 -18.50 -4.33 -12.65
C PRO A 39 -18.12 -4.91 -14.00
N LEU A 40 -16.83 -4.95 -14.35
CA LEU A 40 -16.37 -5.56 -15.60
C LEU A 40 -16.77 -7.05 -15.69
N VAL A 41 -16.55 -7.82 -14.62
CA VAL A 41 -16.95 -9.24 -14.57
C VAL A 41 -18.46 -9.39 -14.73
N LEU A 42 -19.26 -8.59 -14.02
CA LEU A 42 -20.71 -8.63 -14.12
C LEU A 42 -21.21 -8.27 -15.53
N ILE A 43 -20.65 -7.22 -16.14
CA ILE A 43 -20.99 -6.82 -17.51
C ILE A 43 -20.68 -7.95 -18.48
N ASN A 44 -19.54 -8.62 -18.35
CA ASN A 44 -19.18 -9.74 -19.22
C ASN A 44 -20.16 -10.92 -19.07
N ILE A 45 -20.57 -11.26 -17.84
CA ILE A 45 -21.56 -12.32 -17.58
C ILE A 45 -22.92 -11.97 -18.22
N ILE A 46 -23.39 -10.73 -18.02
CA ILE A 46 -24.66 -10.26 -18.60
C ILE A 46 -24.56 -10.24 -20.14
N THR A 47 -23.46 -9.74 -20.69
CA THR A 47 -23.23 -9.67 -22.14
C THR A 47 -23.30 -11.06 -22.77
N GLY A 48 -22.60 -12.05 -22.20
CA GLY A 48 -22.62 -13.42 -22.69
C GLY A 48 -24.02 -14.04 -22.60
N SER A 49 -24.73 -13.81 -21.48
CA SER A 49 -26.08 -14.33 -21.26
C SER A 49 -27.08 -13.77 -22.28
N VAL A 50 -27.07 -12.44 -22.49
CA VAL A 50 -27.96 -11.78 -23.46
C VAL A 50 -27.58 -12.15 -24.89
N LEU A 51 -26.30 -12.29 -25.20
CA LEU A 51 -25.84 -12.73 -26.52
C LEU A 51 -26.35 -14.13 -26.85
N CYS A 52 -26.24 -15.08 -25.93
CA CYS A 52 -26.79 -16.43 -26.11
C CYS A 52 -28.29 -16.38 -26.38
N TYR A 53 -29.05 -15.65 -25.56
CA TYR A 53 -30.49 -15.47 -25.74
C TYR A 53 -30.86 -14.90 -27.13
N VAL A 54 -30.15 -13.85 -27.56
CA VAL A 54 -30.40 -13.21 -28.87
C VAL A 54 -30.14 -14.18 -30.03
N ILE A 55 -29.10 -15.02 -29.93
CA ILE A 55 -28.73 -15.99 -30.96
C ILE A 55 -29.71 -17.16 -31.01
N THR A 56 -30.14 -17.71 -29.86
CA THR A 56 -31.02 -18.89 -29.83
C THR A 56 -32.45 -18.56 -30.24
N ASP A 57 -32.98 -17.42 -29.77
CA ASP A 57 -34.39 -17.07 -29.98
C ASP A 57 -34.58 -16.20 -31.24
N GLY A 58 -33.51 -15.92 -31.99
CA GLY A 58 -33.57 -15.19 -33.26
C GLY A 58 -34.10 -13.77 -33.12
N GLN A 59 -33.72 -13.07 -32.05
CA GLN A 59 -34.39 -11.83 -31.64
C GLN A 59 -34.11 -10.66 -32.59
N THR A 60 -35.16 -10.11 -33.20
CA THR A 60 -35.05 -9.02 -34.19
C THR A 60 -35.20 -7.60 -33.61
N SER A 61 -35.68 -7.51 -32.36
CA SER A 61 -35.91 -6.27 -31.60
C SER A 61 -34.60 -5.56 -31.21
N TRP A 62 -34.71 -4.39 -30.59
CA TRP A 62 -33.57 -3.57 -30.11
C TRP A 62 -32.64 -4.32 -29.14
N ILE A 63 -33.13 -5.37 -28.49
CA ILE A 63 -32.39 -6.26 -27.57
C ILE A 63 -31.10 -6.79 -28.20
N LYS A 64 -31.08 -7.02 -29.52
CA LYS A 64 -29.88 -7.51 -30.24
C LYS A 64 -28.67 -6.57 -30.16
N PHE A 65 -28.88 -5.29 -29.87
CA PHE A 65 -27.81 -4.30 -29.73
C PHE A 65 -27.25 -4.21 -28.30
N ILE A 66 -27.91 -4.79 -27.30
CA ILE A 66 -27.47 -4.76 -25.91
C ILE A 66 -26.08 -5.41 -25.74
N PRO A 67 -25.80 -6.62 -26.28
CA PRO A 67 -24.47 -7.22 -26.15
C PRO A 67 -23.36 -6.37 -26.80
N LEU A 68 -23.66 -5.72 -27.93
CA LEU A 68 -22.72 -4.83 -28.60
C LEU A 68 -22.35 -3.64 -27.72
N PHE A 69 -23.33 -2.99 -27.10
CA PHE A 69 -23.08 -1.86 -26.21
C PHE A 69 -22.34 -2.27 -24.92
N LEU A 70 -22.76 -3.37 -24.29
CA LEU A 70 -22.12 -3.86 -23.06
C LEU A 70 -20.67 -4.32 -23.30
N SER A 71 -20.39 -4.96 -24.44
CA SER A 71 -19.02 -5.37 -24.80
C SER A 71 -18.09 -4.19 -25.03
N LEU A 72 -18.59 -3.07 -25.57
CA LEU A 72 -17.81 -1.84 -25.71
C LEU A 72 -17.44 -1.25 -24.35
N ILE A 73 -18.40 -1.20 -23.41
CA ILE A 73 -18.13 -0.76 -22.03
C ILE A 73 -17.13 -1.69 -21.35
N ALA A 74 -17.31 -3.01 -21.46
CA ALA A 74 -16.39 -4.00 -20.92
C ALA A 74 -14.97 -3.83 -21.46
N THR A 75 -14.83 -3.59 -22.77
CA THR A 75 -13.53 -3.37 -23.41
C THR A 75 -12.85 -2.12 -22.85
N VAL A 76 -13.58 -1.01 -22.68
CA VAL A 76 -13.04 0.22 -22.07
C VAL A 76 -12.58 -0.04 -20.63
N LEU A 77 -13.42 -0.66 -19.80
CA LEU A 77 -13.10 -1.01 -18.41
C LEU A 77 -11.86 -1.90 -18.32
N SER A 78 -11.78 -2.94 -19.16
CA SER A 78 -10.63 -3.84 -19.24
C SER A 78 -9.36 -3.09 -19.68
N GLY A 79 -9.47 -2.19 -20.66
CA GLY A 79 -8.36 -1.34 -21.10
C GLY A 79 -7.85 -0.44 -19.98
N LEU A 80 -8.76 0.21 -19.24
CA LEU A 80 -8.40 1.02 -18.07
C LEU A 80 -7.72 0.19 -16.98
N GLN A 81 -8.24 -1.00 -16.68
CA GLN A 81 -7.66 -1.91 -15.70
C GLN A 81 -6.21 -2.30 -16.06
N THR A 82 -5.97 -2.63 -17.33
CA THR A 82 -4.62 -2.95 -17.84
C THR A 82 -3.71 -1.73 -17.82
N PHE A 83 -4.19 -0.58 -18.31
CA PHE A 83 -3.40 0.67 -18.38
C PHE A 83 -2.94 1.13 -16.99
N PHE A 84 -3.83 1.11 -16.00
CA PHE A 84 -3.48 1.56 -14.65
C PHE A 84 -2.61 0.56 -13.88
N ASN A 85 -2.64 -0.73 -14.26
CA ASN A 85 -1.91 -1.84 -13.65
C ASN A 85 -1.95 -1.77 -12.11
N PHE A 86 -3.17 -1.78 -11.57
CA PHE A 86 -3.39 -1.57 -10.14
C PHE A 86 -2.65 -2.57 -9.25
N GLN A 87 -2.59 -3.85 -9.66
CA GLN A 87 -1.87 -4.90 -8.94
C GLN A 87 -0.40 -4.54 -8.72
N LYS A 88 0.32 -4.17 -9.78
CA LYS A 88 1.73 -3.74 -9.67
C LYS A 88 1.92 -2.53 -8.75
N LYS A 89 0.98 -1.59 -8.76
CA LYS A 89 1.02 -0.42 -7.86
C LYS A 89 0.79 -0.82 -6.41
N VAL A 90 -0.21 -1.66 -6.14
CA VAL A 90 -0.51 -2.18 -4.80
C VAL A 90 0.69 -2.93 -4.24
N GLU A 91 1.25 -3.86 -5.01
CA GLU A 91 2.45 -4.62 -4.64
C GLU A 91 3.64 -3.69 -4.33
N GLY A 92 3.87 -2.69 -5.18
CA GLY A 92 4.96 -1.73 -4.98
C GLY A 92 4.79 -0.90 -3.70
N HIS A 93 3.59 -0.40 -3.43
CA HIS A 93 3.30 0.31 -2.18
C HIS A 93 3.44 -0.61 -0.95
N ARG A 94 2.91 -1.83 -0.99
CA ARG A 94 3.06 -2.82 0.11
C ARG A 94 4.53 -3.17 0.34
N ARG A 95 5.31 -3.35 -0.73
CA ARG A 95 6.75 -3.61 -0.65
C ARG A 95 7.52 -2.48 0.02
N ILE A 96 7.27 -1.23 -0.37
CA ILE A 96 7.89 -0.05 0.27
C ILE A 96 7.46 0.07 1.73
N GLY A 97 6.16 -0.12 2.02
CA GLY A 97 5.64 -0.15 3.38
C GLY A 97 6.39 -1.17 4.25
N ASN A 98 6.55 -2.39 3.75
CA ASN A 98 7.31 -3.46 4.42
C ASN A 98 8.79 -3.10 4.63
N LYS A 99 9.43 -2.42 3.68
CA LYS A 99 10.82 -1.95 3.85
C LYS A 99 10.94 -0.91 4.98
N TYR A 100 10.03 0.06 5.05
CA TYR A 100 9.99 0.99 6.19
C TYR A 100 9.68 0.30 7.51
N LEU A 101 8.79 -0.69 7.52
CA LEU A 101 8.53 -1.51 8.71
C LEU A 101 9.81 -2.20 9.20
N PHE A 102 10.63 -2.70 8.28
CA PHE A 102 11.90 -3.32 8.62
C PHE A 102 12.89 -2.33 9.24
N VAL A 103 13.02 -1.12 8.67
CA VAL A 103 13.84 -0.04 9.24
C VAL A 103 13.35 0.38 10.61
N MET A 104 12.04 0.56 10.80
CA MET A 104 11.43 0.85 12.10
C MET A 104 11.82 -0.21 13.15
N LYS A 105 11.68 -1.50 12.82
CA LYS A 105 12.07 -2.61 13.71
C LYS A 105 13.57 -2.65 13.98
N LYS A 106 14.42 -2.25 13.02
CA LYS A 106 15.86 -2.08 13.25
C LYS A 106 16.13 -0.98 14.27
N CYS A 107 15.46 0.16 14.15
CA CYS A 107 15.58 1.23 15.12
C CYS A 107 15.14 0.78 16.52
N ASP A 108 14.03 0.05 16.63
CA ASP A 108 13.53 -0.48 17.90
C ASP A 108 14.55 -1.39 18.58
N ARG A 109 15.12 -2.34 17.84
CA ARG A 109 16.13 -3.26 18.37
C ARG A 109 17.39 -2.53 18.78
N LEU A 110 17.87 -1.60 17.96
CA LEU A 110 19.05 -0.81 18.28
C LEU A 110 18.81 0.04 19.54
N GLU A 111 17.63 0.65 19.68
CA GLU A 111 17.25 1.37 20.89
C GLU A 111 17.30 0.47 22.13
N GLY A 112 16.79 -0.76 22.04
CA GLY A 112 16.91 -1.78 23.09
C GLY A 112 18.36 -2.12 23.43
N TYR A 113 19.19 -2.43 22.42
CA TYR A 113 20.62 -2.76 22.64
C TYR A 113 21.40 -1.63 23.32
N ILE A 114 21.09 -0.36 23.02
CA ILE A 114 21.74 0.78 23.67
C ILE A 114 21.25 0.93 25.12
N VAL A 115 19.97 0.65 25.42
CA VAL A 115 19.44 0.69 26.79
C VAL A 115 20.03 -0.43 27.64
N ASP A 116 20.13 -1.64 27.09
CA ASP A 116 20.65 -2.82 27.79
C ASP A 116 22.19 -2.82 27.89
N GLY A 117 22.87 -1.88 27.24
CA GLY A 117 24.34 -1.79 27.24
C GLY A 117 25.04 -2.92 26.49
N ILE A 118 24.32 -3.62 25.60
CA ILE A 118 24.83 -4.77 24.82
C ILE A 118 25.77 -4.31 23.71
N ILE A 119 25.52 -3.12 23.15
CA ILE A 119 26.30 -2.56 22.05
C ILE A 119 27.43 -1.66 22.56
N GLU A 120 28.61 -1.81 21.97
CA GLU A 120 29.73 -0.93 22.24
C GLU A 120 29.43 0.51 21.82
N LYS A 121 29.81 1.47 22.67
CA LYS A 121 29.51 2.89 22.47
C LYS A 121 30.01 3.44 21.13
N ASN A 122 31.13 2.92 20.63
CA ASN A 122 31.75 3.37 19.39
C ASN A 122 31.01 2.85 18.15
N SER A 123 30.30 1.71 18.25
CA SER A 123 29.57 1.08 17.14
C SER A 123 28.16 1.65 16.94
N ILE A 124 27.60 2.35 17.94
CA ILE A 124 26.23 2.91 17.86
C ILE A 124 26.10 3.89 16.69
N ALA A 125 27.10 4.76 16.49
CA ALA A 125 27.05 5.75 15.43
C ALA A 125 27.06 5.09 14.04
N GLU A 126 27.88 4.05 13.86
CA GLU A 126 27.96 3.27 12.63
C GLU A 126 26.63 2.59 12.29
N GLU A 127 26.00 1.92 13.27
CA GLU A 127 24.69 1.28 13.08
C GLU A 127 23.59 2.31 12.72
N VAL A 128 23.63 3.50 13.32
CA VAL A 128 22.68 4.57 12.97
C VAL A 128 22.87 5.05 11.52
N GLU A 129 24.12 5.19 11.05
CA GLU A 129 24.41 5.59 9.67
C GLU A 129 23.97 4.49 8.67
N ILE A 130 24.14 3.21 9.01
CA ILE A 130 23.65 2.08 8.19
C ILE A 130 22.12 2.15 8.05
N ILE A 131 21.39 2.31 9.17
CA ILE A 131 19.93 2.44 9.16
C ILE A 131 19.48 3.68 8.38
N ALA A 132 20.19 4.80 8.51
CA ALA A 132 19.90 6.03 7.78
C ALA A 132 20.08 5.85 6.27
N ALA A 133 21.16 5.18 5.84
CA ALA A 133 21.41 4.86 4.44
C ALA A 133 20.32 3.96 3.85
N GLU A 134 19.87 2.95 4.60
CA GLU A 134 18.74 2.10 4.20
C GLU A 134 17.45 2.91 4.05
N ALA A 135 17.11 3.77 5.03
CA ALA A 135 15.94 4.63 4.96
C ALA A 135 15.97 5.55 3.73
N ASN A 136 17.14 6.11 3.41
CA ASN A 136 17.32 6.96 2.24
C ASN A 136 17.16 6.20 0.92
N SER A 137 17.68 4.97 0.83
CA SER A 137 17.47 4.10 -0.33
C SER A 137 15.98 3.79 -0.54
N ILE A 138 15.23 3.54 0.54
CA ILE A 138 13.78 3.33 0.46
C ILE A 138 13.07 4.61 -0.02
N ASN A 139 13.49 5.79 0.43
CA ASN A 139 12.92 7.05 -0.04
C ASN A 139 13.07 7.22 -1.56
N GLN A 140 14.23 6.89 -2.12
CA GLN A 140 14.48 6.94 -3.57
C GLN A 140 13.57 5.95 -4.31
N GLU A 141 13.44 4.72 -3.82
CA GLU A 141 12.50 3.75 -4.40
C GLU A 141 11.03 4.22 -4.31
N ALA A 142 10.68 4.94 -3.24
CA ALA A 142 9.34 5.43 -2.99
C ALA A 142 8.90 6.53 -3.97
N GLU A 143 9.83 7.20 -4.65
CA GLU A 143 9.52 8.20 -5.69
C GLU A 143 8.68 7.61 -6.83
N SER A 144 8.90 6.33 -7.15
CA SER A 144 8.12 5.62 -8.17
C SER A 144 6.70 5.25 -7.71
N PHE A 145 6.40 5.42 -6.42
CA PHE A 145 5.14 5.06 -5.78
C PHE A 145 4.62 6.21 -4.92
N PRO A 146 4.21 7.33 -5.55
CA PRO A 146 3.84 8.54 -4.83
C PRO A 146 2.61 8.29 -3.96
N THR A 147 2.63 8.89 -2.77
CA THR A 147 1.52 8.87 -1.83
C THR A 147 0.82 10.24 -1.83
N SER A 148 -0.42 10.29 -1.36
CA SER A 148 -1.20 11.51 -1.29
C SER A 148 -1.23 12.08 0.13
N LYS A 149 -1.63 13.36 0.24
CA LYS A 149 -1.89 14.00 1.52
C LYS A 149 -2.89 13.22 2.39
N LYS A 150 -3.95 12.67 1.78
CA LYS A 150 -4.95 11.85 2.51
C LYS A 150 -4.32 10.60 3.13
N ASP A 151 -3.41 9.93 2.43
CA ASP A 151 -2.75 8.72 2.94
C ASP A 151 -1.87 9.04 4.16
N TYR A 152 -1.21 10.20 4.12
CA TYR A 152 -0.43 10.73 5.25
C TYR A 152 -1.31 11.16 6.42
N ASP A 153 -2.41 11.87 6.16
CA ASP A 153 -3.31 12.34 7.22
C ASP A 153 -3.95 11.16 7.96
N ILE A 154 -4.36 10.10 7.23
CA ILE A 154 -4.84 8.84 7.82
C ILE A 154 -3.73 8.19 8.65
N ALA A 155 -2.51 8.11 8.11
CA ALA A 155 -1.36 7.56 8.83
C ALA A 155 -1.11 8.31 10.15
N ARG A 156 -1.12 9.64 10.11
CA ARG A 156 -0.93 10.50 11.28
C ARG A 156 -2.01 10.32 12.31
N GLN A 157 -3.27 10.26 11.90
CA GLN A 157 -4.37 9.99 12.84
C GLN A 157 -4.22 8.62 13.49
N GLY A 158 -3.83 7.59 12.73
CA GLY A 158 -3.59 6.25 13.28
C GLY A 158 -2.46 6.22 14.30
N VAL A 159 -1.33 6.89 14.01
CA VAL A 159 -0.21 7.02 14.97
C VAL A 159 -0.67 7.75 16.24
N LEU A 160 -1.37 8.88 16.11
CA LEU A 160 -1.86 9.65 17.26
C LEU A 160 -2.90 8.89 18.10
N LYS A 161 -3.62 7.94 17.51
CA LYS A 161 -4.56 7.04 18.18
C LYS A 161 -3.88 5.83 18.84
N GLY A 162 -2.55 5.71 18.77
CA GLY A 162 -1.79 4.65 19.43
C GLY A 162 -1.54 3.40 18.62
N GLU A 163 -1.83 3.37 17.30
CA GLU A 163 -1.64 2.17 16.46
C GLU A 163 -0.18 1.70 16.31
N GLU A 164 0.81 2.50 16.76
CA GLU A 164 2.26 2.22 16.62
C GLU A 164 2.99 2.16 17.96
N SER A 165 2.25 2.30 19.06
CA SER A 165 2.75 2.23 20.42
C SER A 165 1.80 1.31 21.17
N TYR A 166 2.01 0.00 21.10
CA TYR A 166 1.20 -0.93 21.90
C TYR A 166 1.46 -0.62 23.41
N SER A 167 0.44 -0.48 24.27
CA SER A 167 -0.44 -1.54 24.82
C SER A 167 -1.95 -1.30 24.95
N GLU A 168 -2.73 -2.34 25.34
CA GLU A 168 -3.45 -2.23 26.65
C GLU A 168 -2.87 -3.13 27.76
N LYS A 169 -2.46 -4.35 27.43
CA LYS A 169 -1.30 -5.05 28.02
C LYS A 169 -0.61 -5.73 26.83
N ASP A 170 -0.09 -4.88 25.95
CA ASP A 170 0.35 -5.11 24.57
C ASP A 170 -0.55 -5.85 23.58
N LEU A 171 -1.78 -6.16 24.01
CA LEU A 171 -3.03 -6.56 23.33
C LEU A 171 -3.68 -7.83 23.95
N GLU A 172 -3.05 -8.39 25.00
CA GLU A 172 -3.36 -9.64 25.72
C GLU A 172 -3.53 -10.92 24.84
N LEU A 173 -2.73 -11.93 25.19
CA LEU A 173 -2.36 -13.14 24.46
C LEU A 173 -3.52 -14.10 24.14
#